data_AF-A0A559JTR2-F1
#
_entry.id   AF-A0A559JTR2-F1
#
_cell.length_a   1.000
_cell.length_b   1.000
_cell.length_c   1.000
_cell.angle_alpha   90.00
_cell.angle_beta   90.00
_cell.angle_gamma   90.00
#
_symmetry.space_group_name_H-M   'P 1'
#
loop_
_entity.id
_entity.type
_entity.pdbx_description
1 polymer ?
#
loop_
_entity_poly.entity_id
_entity_poly.type
_entity_poly.pdbx_seq_one_letter_code
_entity_poly.pdbx_strand_id
1 'polypeptide(L)'
;MKASIFDGNLAEPSPMGSYKPEDVVFLLKDLSHVSLERDTEDREEAIQSGTHYSEMLPIEYRPSEDYIQLYHETLSRSAMKVAEAVAVVSEQIIAKRGTATVLVSLARAGTPIGVLIKRYIEAYYGIALPHYSISIIRGKGIDENALKYILRRHPGEEIQFIDGWTGKGAIRKVLIEACEAFERKYGIRLNDDLAVLADPGCCSATYGTREDFLIPSACLNSTVSGLVSRTVLRDDLIGPEDFHGAKYYRELADDDLSNEYVDAIERHFASVREAAKAQASELLNTDTDVVTWQGERDIRNIQSDYRIGDINLVKPGVGETTRVLLRRVPWRILVDDRNNPNLAPVLLLAADRGVPVEEYPDLTYSCCGIIKPLRED
;
A
#
# COMPACT_ATOMS: atom_id res chain seq x y z
N MET A 1 -29.92 17.31 8.35
CA MET A 1 -29.17 17.30 9.62
C MET A 1 -27.97 16.40 9.40
N LYS A 2 -26.73 16.84 9.72
CA LYS A 2 -25.55 15.98 9.57
C LYS A 2 -25.60 14.87 10.62
N ALA A 3 -25.14 13.67 10.28
CA ALA A 3 -25.03 12.58 11.26
C ALA A 3 -23.93 12.92 12.27
N SER A 4 -24.02 12.43 13.51
CA SER A 4 -22.96 12.61 14.49
C SER A 4 -21.97 11.45 14.38
N ILE A 5 -20.67 11.74 14.45
CA ILE A 5 -19.67 10.67 14.57
C ILE A 5 -19.77 9.95 15.91
N PHE A 6 -20.53 10.45 16.89
CA PHE A 6 -20.75 9.86 18.20
C PHE A 6 -22.00 8.95 18.27
N ASP A 7 -22.78 8.88 17.19
CA ASP A 7 -23.94 7.98 17.12
C ASP A 7 -23.48 6.51 17.00
N GLY A 8 -24.18 5.59 17.65
CA GLY A 8 -23.89 4.15 17.58
C GLY A 8 -22.78 3.67 18.52
N ASN A 9 -22.78 2.36 18.78
CA ASN A 9 -21.81 1.67 19.62
C ASN A 9 -20.82 0.92 18.72
N LEU A 10 -19.72 1.58 18.37
CA LEU A 10 -18.67 0.99 17.55
C LEU A 10 -18.06 -0.23 18.24
N ALA A 11 -17.68 -1.22 17.43
CA ALA A 11 -16.88 -2.34 17.91
C ALA A 11 -15.54 -1.84 18.51
N GLU A 12 -15.04 -2.56 19.52
CA GLU A 12 -13.68 -2.38 20.02
C GLU A 12 -12.70 -3.25 19.21
N PRO A 13 -11.46 -2.79 19.00
CA PRO A 13 -10.47 -3.56 18.26
C PRO A 13 -10.12 -4.86 18.99
N SER A 14 -9.98 -5.92 18.22
CA SER A 14 -9.50 -7.22 18.72
C SER A 14 -8.00 -7.38 18.41
N PRO A 15 -7.24 -8.12 19.23
CA PRO A 15 -5.85 -8.42 18.93
C PRO A 15 -5.71 -9.12 17.56
N MET A 16 -4.99 -8.47 16.65
CA MET A 16 -4.83 -8.92 15.28
C MET A 16 -3.41 -8.63 14.80
N GLY A 17 -2.90 -9.55 13.99
CA GLY A 17 -1.59 -9.47 13.37
C GLY A 17 -0.42 -9.73 14.31
N SER A 18 0.78 -9.62 13.76
CA SER A 18 2.04 -10.00 14.43
C SER A 18 2.95 -8.84 14.82
N TYR A 19 2.58 -7.60 14.48
CA TYR A 19 3.26 -6.42 15.02
C TYR A 19 2.97 -6.24 16.50
N LYS A 20 3.87 -5.55 17.20
CA LYS A 20 3.68 -5.25 18.61
C LYS A 20 2.49 -4.29 18.80
N PRO A 21 1.69 -4.39 19.87
CA PRO A 21 0.58 -3.47 20.13
C PRO A 21 1.00 -2.00 20.23
N GLU A 22 2.24 -1.74 20.66
CA GLU A 22 2.82 -0.41 20.66
C GLU A 22 3.10 0.12 19.25
N ASP A 23 3.35 -0.74 18.25
CA ASP A 23 3.64 -0.33 16.88
C ASP A 23 2.36 0.03 16.11
N VAL A 24 1.28 -0.75 16.28
CA VAL A 24 0.03 -0.54 15.53
C VAL A 24 -1.17 -1.22 16.20
N VAL A 25 -2.34 -0.56 16.12
CA VAL A 25 -3.64 -1.16 16.45
C VAL A 25 -4.45 -1.36 15.17
N PHE A 26 -4.85 -2.60 14.89
CA PHE A 26 -5.73 -2.90 13.76
C PHE A 26 -7.19 -2.61 14.12
N LEU A 27 -7.84 -1.75 13.34
CA LEU A 27 -9.29 -1.52 13.42
C LEU A 27 -9.97 -2.36 12.33
N LEU A 28 -9.94 -3.68 12.54
CA LEU A 28 -10.46 -4.67 11.61
C LEU A 28 -11.20 -5.76 12.40
N LYS A 29 -12.32 -6.23 11.86
CA LYS A 29 -13.06 -7.37 12.43
C LYS A 29 -12.32 -8.68 12.13
N ASP A 30 -12.08 -9.51 13.15
CA ASP A 30 -11.43 -10.82 12.97
C ASP A 30 -12.37 -11.82 12.28
N LEU A 31 -12.06 -12.14 11.03
CA LEU A 31 -12.75 -13.14 10.21
C LEU A 31 -11.95 -14.44 10.07
N SER A 32 -10.94 -14.69 10.92
CA SER A 32 -10.05 -15.87 10.81
C SER A 32 -10.81 -17.20 10.84
N HIS A 33 -11.97 -17.23 11.50
CA HIS A 33 -12.85 -18.39 11.60
C HIS A 33 -13.75 -18.62 10.37
N VAL A 34 -13.78 -17.68 9.42
CA VAL A 34 -14.60 -17.74 8.21
C VAL A 34 -13.79 -18.30 7.04
N SER A 35 -14.37 -19.21 6.28
CA SER A 35 -13.78 -19.71 5.03
C SER A 35 -14.02 -18.69 3.91
N LEU A 36 -12.99 -17.93 3.55
CA LEU A 36 -13.07 -16.85 2.54
C LEU A 36 -12.13 -17.10 1.36
N GLU A 37 -11.13 -17.95 1.55
CA GLU A 37 -10.13 -18.28 0.58
C GLU A 37 -10.74 -19.10 -0.56
N ARG A 38 -10.41 -18.73 -1.80
CA ARG A 38 -10.77 -19.47 -3.00
C ARG A 38 -9.57 -19.69 -3.90
N ASP A 39 -9.61 -20.80 -4.61
CA ASP A 39 -8.64 -21.11 -5.66
C ASP A 39 -8.69 -20.09 -6.80
N THR A 40 -7.62 -20.06 -7.59
CA THR A 40 -7.44 -19.01 -8.61
C THR A 40 -8.51 -19.09 -9.70
N GLU A 41 -8.85 -20.29 -10.18
CA GLU A 41 -9.87 -20.51 -11.21
C GLU A 41 -11.25 -20.07 -10.73
N ASP A 42 -11.70 -20.55 -9.56
CA ASP A 42 -12.97 -20.17 -8.93
C ASP A 42 -13.09 -18.66 -8.69
N ARG A 43 -11.97 -18.01 -8.31
CA ARG A 43 -11.95 -16.56 -8.07
C ARG A 43 -12.05 -15.78 -9.37
N GLU A 44 -11.39 -16.23 -10.43
CA GLU A 44 -11.49 -15.59 -11.76
C GLU A 44 -12.90 -15.72 -12.32
N GLU A 45 -13.54 -16.88 -12.19
CA GLU A 45 -14.94 -17.08 -12.57
C GLU A 45 -15.88 -16.18 -11.76
N ALA A 46 -15.73 -16.12 -10.43
CA ALA A 46 -16.57 -15.30 -9.58
C ALA A 46 -16.42 -13.78 -9.84
N ILE A 47 -15.20 -13.32 -10.11
CA ILE A 47 -14.95 -11.93 -10.51
C ILE A 47 -15.61 -11.64 -11.87
N GLN A 48 -15.51 -12.56 -12.83
CA GLN A 48 -16.17 -12.43 -14.13
C GLN A 48 -17.69 -12.47 -14.02
N SER A 49 -18.25 -13.18 -13.04
CA SER A 49 -19.69 -13.19 -12.75
C SER A 49 -20.18 -11.98 -11.94
N GLY A 50 -19.30 -11.02 -11.64
CA GLY A 50 -19.66 -9.74 -11.01
C GLY A 50 -19.44 -9.66 -9.49
N THR A 51 -18.89 -10.70 -8.84
CA THR A 51 -18.54 -10.64 -7.42
C THR A 51 -17.36 -9.70 -7.20
N HIS A 52 -17.47 -8.81 -6.21
CA HIS A 52 -16.39 -7.88 -5.91
C HIS A 52 -15.19 -8.61 -5.27
N TYR A 53 -13.96 -8.25 -5.66
CA TYR A 53 -12.75 -8.97 -5.21
C TYR A 53 -12.54 -8.94 -3.68
N SER A 54 -13.13 -7.99 -2.97
CA SER A 54 -13.05 -7.89 -1.51
C SER A 54 -13.92 -8.90 -0.78
N GLU A 55 -14.77 -9.66 -1.49
CA GLU A 55 -15.68 -10.63 -0.88
C GLU A 55 -15.05 -12.04 -0.77
N MET A 56 -13.86 -12.21 -1.35
CA MET A 56 -13.10 -13.47 -1.38
C MET A 56 -11.62 -13.17 -1.19
N LEU A 57 -10.89 -14.10 -0.60
CA LEU A 57 -9.44 -13.98 -0.43
C LEU A 57 -8.71 -14.97 -1.35
N PRO A 58 -7.53 -14.61 -1.89
CA PRO A 58 -6.63 -15.62 -2.43
C PRO A 58 -6.17 -16.55 -1.31
N ILE A 59 -5.96 -17.83 -1.62
CA ILE A 59 -5.18 -18.71 -0.74
C ILE A 59 -3.79 -18.08 -0.54
N GLU A 60 -3.39 -17.93 0.72
CA GLU A 60 -2.03 -17.56 1.07
C GLU A 60 -1.15 -18.82 1.02
N TYR A 61 -0.32 -18.91 0.00
CA TYR A 61 0.64 -20.00 -0.12
C TYR A 61 1.90 -19.68 0.67
N ARG A 62 2.49 -20.71 1.28
CA ARG A 62 3.85 -20.61 1.79
C ARG A 62 4.80 -20.33 0.61
N PRO A 63 5.60 -19.25 0.68
CA PRO A 63 6.67 -19.00 -0.28
C PRO A 63 7.58 -20.22 -0.45
N SER A 64 8.09 -20.46 -1.67
CA SER A 64 9.19 -21.42 -1.85
C SER A 64 10.48 -20.87 -1.25
N GLU A 65 11.43 -21.76 -0.96
CA GLU A 65 12.75 -21.38 -0.43
C GLU A 65 13.46 -20.37 -1.34
N ASP A 66 13.44 -20.60 -2.66
CA ASP A 66 14.00 -19.67 -3.65
C ASP A 66 13.37 -18.27 -3.58
N TYR A 67 12.06 -18.20 -3.26
CA TYR A 67 11.36 -16.93 -3.15
C TYR A 67 11.68 -16.20 -1.83
N ILE A 68 11.88 -16.95 -0.74
CA ILE A 68 12.39 -16.43 0.53
C ILE A 68 13.81 -15.91 0.37
N GLN A 69 14.68 -16.64 -0.33
CA GLN A 69 16.03 -16.17 -0.65
C GLN A 69 16.00 -14.87 -1.46
N LEU A 70 15.17 -14.80 -2.51
CA LEU A 70 14.99 -13.57 -3.29
C LEU A 70 14.54 -12.40 -2.41
N TYR A 71 13.64 -12.65 -1.45
CA TYR A 71 13.22 -11.66 -0.49
C TYR A 71 14.39 -11.16 0.38
N HIS A 72 15.18 -12.04 0.98
CA HIS A 72 16.32 -11.65 1.82
C HIS A 72 17.39 -10.90 1.03
N GLU A 73 17.68 -11.31 -0.21
CA GLU A 73 18.60 -10.60 -1.10
C GLU A 73 18.08 -9.20 -1.44
N THR A 74 16.78 -9.07 -1.72
CA THR A 74 16.13 -7.78 -2.00
C THR A 74 16.19 -6.89 -0.76
N LEU A 75 15.82 -7.41 0.42
CA LEU A 75 15.88 -6.69 1.69
C LEU A 75 17.29 -6.18 1.97
N SER A 76 18.30 -7.05 1.87
CA SER A 76 19.69 -6.67 2.11
C SER A 76 20.18 -5.55 1.18
N ARG A 77 19.74 -5.55 -0.09
CA ARG A 77 20.14 -4.55 -1.08
C ARG A 77 19.40 -3.22 -0.94
N SER A 78 18.13 -3.24 -0.52
CA SER A 78 17.28 -2.05 -0.52
C SER A 78 16.96 -1.48 0.87
N ALA A 79 17.34 -2.15 1.97
CA ALA A 79 16.96 -1.72 3.33
C ALA A 79 17.35 -0.27 3.64
N MET A 80 18.58 0.15 3.29
CA MET A 80 19.03 1.53 3.47
C MET A 80 18.19 2.53 2.66
N LYS A 81 17.87 2.21 1.41
CA LYS A 81 17.03 3.04 0.54
C LYS A 81 15.59 3.17 1.05
N VAL A 82 15.03 2.07 1.58
CA VAL A 82 13.73 2.11 2.24
C VAL A 82 13.81 2.96 3.51
N ALA A 83 14.88 2.85 4.30
CA ALA A 83 15.09 3.66 5.49
C ALA A 83 15.18 5.16 5.16
N GLU A 84 15.88 5.53 4.08
CA GLU A 84 15.93 6.90 3.56
C GLU A 84 14.53 7.42 3.24
N ALA A 85 13.76 6.67 2.44
CA ALA A 85 12.41 7.07 2.06
C ALA A 85 11.46 7.18 3.28
N VAL A 86 11.56 6.26 4.25
CA VAL A 86 10.81 6.36 5.52
C VAL A 86 11.20 7.61 6.29
N ALA A 87 12.49 7.90 6.41
CA ALA A 87 12.97 9.07 7.14
C ALA A 87 12.48 10.36 6.47
N VAL A 88 12.59 10.46 5.13
CA VAL A 88 12.13 11.62 4.34
C VAL A 88 10.64 11.87 4.52
N VAL A 89 9.81 10.83 4.42
CA VAL A 89 8.36 10.99 4.60
C VAL A 89 8.01 11.32 6.05
N SER A 90 8.73 10.77 7.03
CA SER A 90 8.52 11.07 8.45
C SER A 90 8.82 12.53 8.79
N GLU A 91 9.94 13.07 8.28
CA GLU A 91 10.31 14.47 8.45
C GLU A 91 9.27 15.41 7.81
N GLN A 92 8.74 15.06 6.63
CA GLN A 92 7.64 15.80 5.99
C GLN A 92 6.35 15.76 6.83
N ILE A 93 5.98 14.60 7.39
CA ILE A 93 4.79 14.48 8.24
C ILE A 93 4.92 15.40 9.45
N ILE A 94 6.05 15.35 10.16
CA ILE A 94 6.28 16.22 11.32
C ILE A 94 6.24 17.70 10.92
N ALA A 95 6.86 18.08 9.81
CA ALA A 95 6.86 19.47 9.35
C ALA A 95 5.46 19.98 8.94
N LYS A 96 4.65 19.14 8.30
CA LYS A 96 3.32 19.52 7.78
C LYS A 96 2.20 19.44 8.81
N ARG A 97 2.26 18.46 9.72
CA ARG A 97 1.16 18.12 10.67
C ARG A 97 1.52 18.40 12.12
N GLY A 98 2.80 18.50 12.44
CA GLY A 98 3.28 18.61 13.81
C GLY A 98 3.12 17.30 14.58
N THR A 99 3.13 17.42 15.91
CA THR A 99 3.24 16.30 16.84
C THR A 99 1.90 15.83 17.43
N ALA A 100 0.80 16.54 17.13
CA ALA A 100 -0.56 16.16 17.49
C ALA A 100 -1.23 15.44 16.31
N THR A 101 -0.63 14.31 15.90
CA THR A 101 -0.97 13.58 14.68
C THR A 101 -1.23 12.11 14.99
N VAL A 102 -2.35 11.58 14.50
CA VAL A 102 -2.64 10.14 14.46
C VAL A 102 -2.19 9.59 13.11
N LEU A 103 -1.31 8.59 13.14
CA LEU A 103 -0.88 7.86 11.96
C LEU A 103 -1.95 6.81 11.60
N VAL A 104 -2.41 6.79 10.34
CA VAL A 104 -3.46 5.88 9.87
C VAL A 104 -2.99 5.15 8.62
N SER A 105 -2.47 3.93 8.79
CA SER A 105 -2.04 3.11 7.67
C SER A 105 -3.21 2.42 6.98
N LEU A 106 -3.15 2.39 5.64
CA LEU A 106 -4.10 1.67 4.80
C LEU A 106 -3.65 0.22 4.68
N ALA A 107 -4.43 -0.68 5.27
CA ALA A 107 -4.13 -2.10 5.24
C ALA A 107 -4.17 -2.62 3.79
N ARG A 108 -3.21 -3.42 3.35
CA ARG A 108 -2.13 -4.07 4.12
C ARG A 108 -0.75 -3.46 3.88
N ALA A 109 -0.53 -2.87 2.70
CA ALA A 109 0.80 -2.42 2.29
C ALA A 109 1.27 -1.19 3.08
N GLY A 110 0.36 -0.35 3.56
CA GLY A 110 0.68 0.80 4.40
C GLY A 110 1.11 0.44 5.81
N THR A 111 0.65 -0.70 6.35
CA THR A 111 0.90 -1.09 7.75
C THR A 111 2.38 -1.12 8.13
N PRO A 112 3.27 -1.87 7.43
CA PRO A 112 4.70 -1.86 7.75
C PRO A 112 5.33 -0.46 7.65
N ILE A 113 4.85 0.38 6.72
CA ILE A 113 5.38 1.74 6.55
C ILE A 113 4.92 2.65 7.70
N GLY A 114 3.67 2.53 8.15
CA GLY A 114 3.19 3.23 9.34
C GLY A 114 3.95 2.84 10.60
N VAL A 115 4.31 1.55 10.76
CA VAL A 115 5.17 1.08 11.85
C VAL A 115 6.55 1.73 11.76
N LEU A 116 7.19 1.71 10.59
CA LEU A 116 8.50 2.31 10.37
C LEU A 116 8.52 3.83 10.63
N ILE A 117 7.50 4.56 10.14
CA ILE A 117 7.33 5.99 10.39
C ILE A 117 7.18 6.27 11.88
N LYS A 118 6.32 5.49 12.57
CA LYS A 118 6.14 5.63 14.02
C LYS A 118 7.46 5.45 14.77
N ARG A 119 8.20 4.37 14.50
CA ARG A 119 9.48 4.09 15.15
C ARG A 119 10.53 5.16 14.85
N TYR A 120 10.59 5.67 13.62
CA TYR A 120 11.48 6.79 13.27
C TYR A 120 11.14 8.05 14.08
N ILE A 121 9.86 8.43 14.13
CA ILE A 121 9.40 9.62 14.87
C ILE A 121 9.70 9.47 16.37
N GLU A 122 9.42 8.31 16.95
CA GLU A 122 9.72 8.03 18.36
C GLU A 122 11.22 8.13 18.64
N ALA A 123 12.07 7.53 17.79
CA ALA A 123 13.52 7.53 17.96
C ALA A 123 14.15 8.93 17.91
N TYR A 124 13.65 9.84 17.07
CA TYR A 124 14.31 11.13 16.81
C TYR A 124 13.58 12.37 17.32
N TYR A 125 12.30 12.24 17.67
CA TYR A 125 11.51 13.30 18.28
C TYR A 125 11.08 12.95 19.71
N GLY A 126 11.24 11.70 20.15
CA GLY A 126 10.85 11.26 21.50
C GLY A 126 9.33 11.23 21.72
N ILE A 127 8.56 11.08 20.65
CA ILE A 127 7.09 11.14 20.66
C ILE A 127 6.52 9.87 20.06
N ALA A 128 5.75 9.14 20.86
CA ALA A 128 5.03 7.96 20.42
C ALA A 128 3.65 8.35 19.87
N LEU A 129 3.55 8.59 18.56
CA LEU A 129 2.27 8.90 17.92
C LEU A 129 1.32 7.68 17.95
N PRO A 130 0.00 7.88 18.14
CA PRO A 130 -0.98 6.81 17.93
C PRO A 130 -0.91 6.32 16.48
N HIS A 131 -0.96 5.00 16.29
CA HIS A 131 -0.96 4.41 14.96
C HIS A 131 -2.04 3.34 14.85
N TYR A 132 -2.92 3.52 13.86
CA TYR A 132 -3.98 2.58 13.51
C TYR A 132 -3.80 2.06 12.10
N SER A 133 -4.16 0.79 11.87
CA SER A 133 -4.28 0.24 10.52
C SER A 133 -5.75 -0.03 10.21
N ILE A 134 -6.24 0.52 9.10
CA ILE A 134 -7.66 0.51 8.73
C ILE A 134 -7.87 0.01 7.31
N SER A 135 -9.10 -0.38 6.99
CA SER A 135 -9.46 -0.79 5.65
C SER A 135 -9.75 0.39 4.71
N ILE A 136 -9.28 0.26 3.47
CA ILE A 136 -9.79 0.97 2.30
C ILE A 136 -9.91 0.00 1.14
N ILE A 137 -11.04 0.04 0.42
CA ILE A 137 -11.32 -0.92 -0.65
C ILE A 137 -11.75 -0.14 -1.90
N ARG A 138 -11.00 -0.32 -2.98
CA ARG A 138 -11.36 0.29 -4.28
C ARG A 138 -12.78 -0.12 -4.68
N GLY A 139 -13.61 0.87 -5.01
CA GLY A 139 -15.01 0.67 -5.39
C GLY A 139 -15.99 0.51 -4.21
N LYS A 140 -15.50 0.47 -2.96
CA LYS A 140 -16.32 0.36 -1.74
C LYS A 140 -16.06 1.48 -0.73
N GLY A 141 -14.88 2.10 -0.74
CA GLY A 141 -14.53 3.22 0.12
C GLY A 141 -13.65 2.84 1.32
N ILE A 142 -13.51 3.79 2.24
CA ILE A 142 -12.78 3.63 3.51
C ILE A 142 -13.73 3.13 4.60
N ASP A 143 -13.18 2.45 5.60
CA ASP A 143 -13.95 2.08 6.79
C ASP A 143 -14.31 3.32 7.64
N GLU A 144 -15.55 3.78 7.50
CA GLU A 144 -16.05 4.93 8.25
C GLU A 144 -16.11 4.68 9.76
N ASN A 145 -16.33 3.44 10.21
CA ASN A 145 -16.40 3.12 11.62
C ASN A 145 -15.01 3.19 12.26
N ALA A 146 -13.97 2.76 11.54
CA ALA A 146 -12.59 2.95 11.97
C ALA A 146 -12.23 4.45 12.09
N LEU A 147 -12.66 5.28 11.14
CA LEU A 147 -12.47 6.75 11.23
C LEU A 147 -13.19 7.37 12.42
N LYS A 148 -14.46 7.00 12.66
CA LYS A 148 -15.20 7.46 13.84
C LYS A 148 -14.48 7.04 15.12
N TYR A 149 -14.01 5.80 15.20
CA TYR A 149 -13.28 5.30 16.37
C TYR A 149 -12.06 6.18 16.68
N ILE A 150 -11.23 6.45 15.66
CA ILE A 150 -10.04 7.29 15.79
C ILE A 150 -10.41 8.70 16.26
N LEU A 151 -11.38 9.35 15.61
CA LEU A 151 -11.81 10.71 15.93
C LEU A 151 -12.46 10.83 17.32
N ARG A 152 -13.15 9.78 17.79
CA ARG A 152 -13.68 9.72 19.17
C ARG A 152 -12.57 9.59 20.20
N ARG A 153 -11.52 8.81 19.89
CA ARG A 153 -10.43 8.50 20.82
C ARG A 153 -9.40 9.63 20.93
N HIS A 154 -9.17 10.35 19.82
CA HIS A 154 -8.16 11.39 19.67
C HIS A 154 -8.81 12.70 19.16
N PRO A 155 -9.68 13.33 19.95
CA PRO A 155 -10.40 14.53 19.52
C PRO A 155 -9.43 15.70 19.32
N GLY A 156 -9.45 16.29 18.12
CA GLY A 156 -8.64 17.46 17.78
C GLY A 156 -7.23 17.15 17.25
N GLU A 157 -6.84 15.88 17.18
CA GLU A 157 -5.61 15.47 16.50
C GLU A 157 -5.84 15.35 14.98
N GLU A 158 -4.80 15.69 14.19
CA GLU A 158 -4.86 15.51 12.74
C GLU A 158 -4.63 14.05 12.34
N ILE A 159 -5.30 13.58 11.29
CA ILE A 159 -5.05 12.26 10.72
C ILE A 159 -4.07 12.39 9.55
N GLN A 160 -3.00 11.59 9.58
CA GLN A 160 -2.13 11.38 8.44
C GLN A 160 -2.34 9.96 7.89
N PHE A 161 -2.93 9.85 6.70
CA PHE A 161 -3.06 8.57 6.00
C PHE A 161 -1.72 8.11 5.44
N ILE A 162 -1.45 6.80 5.49
CA ILE A 162 -0.17 6.19 5.08
C ILE A 162 -0.40 4.97 4.19
N ASP A 163 0.33 4.85 3.08
CA ASP A 163 0.38 3.63 2.26
C ASP A 163 1.81 3.28 1.84
N GLY A 164 2.02 2.07 1.34
CA GLY A 164 3.33 1.55 0.94
C GLY A 164 3.81 2.09 -0.39
N TRP A 165 2.93 2.20 -1.38
CA TRP A 165 3.29 2.66 -2.72
C TRP A 165 2.04 3.16 -3.43
N THR A 166 2.21 4.16 -4.30
CA THR A 166 1.15 4.54 -5.24
C THR A 166 1.66 4.58 -6.68
N GLY A 167 1.08 3.72 -7.52
CA GLY A 167 1.26 3.73 -8.97
C GLY A 167 0.33 4.76 -9.61
N LYS A 168 -0.68 4.31 -10.35
CA LYS A 168 -1.67 5.18 -11.02
C LYS A 168 -2.70 5.87 -10.09
N GLY A 169 -2.41 5.97 -8.79
CA GLY A 169 -3.23 6.71 -7.81
C GLY A 169 -4.62 6.12 -7.52
N ALA A 170 -4.83 4.82 -7.73
CA ALA A 170 -6.15 4.20 -7.54
C ALA A 170 -6.68 4.34 -6.10
N ILE A 171 -5.85 4.07 -5.09
CA ILE A 171 -6.23 4.23 -3.67
C ILE A 171 -6.32 5.70 -3.29
N ARG A 172 -5.44 6.54 -3.84
CA ARG A 172 -5.49 8.00 -3.64
C ARG A 172 -6.85 8.57 -4.02
N LYS A 173 -7.43 8.19 -5.16
CA LYS A 173 -8.77 8.61 -5.59
C LYS A 173 -9.87 8.17 -4.63
N VAL A 174 -9.82 6.91 -4.20
CA VAL A 174 -10.79 6.37 -3.23
C VAL A 174 -10.71 7.14 -1.90
N LEU A 175 -9.51 7.54 -1.48
CA LEU A 175 -9.31 8.33 -0.28
C LEU A 175 -9.90 9.74 -0.41
N ILE A 176 -9.69 10.43 -1.54
CA ILE A 176 -10.30 11.74 -1.81
C ILE A 176 -11.82 11.63 -1.72
N GLU A 177 -12.41 10.69 -2.46
CA GLU A 177 -13.86 10.46 -2.49
C GLU A 177 -14.41 10.12 -1.09
N ALA A 178 -13.67 9.32 -0.32
CA ALA A 178 -14.04 8.95 1.04
C ALA A 178 -14.00 10.14 2.00
N CYS A 179 -12.96 10.98 1.95
CA CYS A 179 -12.87 12.20 2.76
C CYS A 179 -14.02 13.18 2.43
N GLU A 180 -14.33 13.38 1.15
CA GLU A 180 -15.46 14.22 0.70
C GLU A 180 -16.82 13.65 1.15
N ALA A 181 -17.00 12.33 1.06
CA ALA A 181 -18.21 11.66 1.56
C ALA A 181 -18.35 11.83 3.09
N PHE A 182 -17.25 11.66 3.83
CA PHE A 182 -17.23 11.82 5.27
C PHE A 182 -17.56 13.25 5.70
N GLU A 183 -17.01 14.27 5.03
CA GLU A 183 -17.33 15.68 5.29
C GLU A 183 -18.81 16.01 5.00
N ARG A 184 -19.35 15.50 3.89
CA ARG A 184 -20.77 15.70 3.57
C ARG A 184 -21.69 15.08 4.62
N LYS A 185 -21.35 13.88 5.10
CA LYS A 185 -22.17 13.10 6.03
C LYS A 185 -22.07 13.60 7.48
N TYR A 186 -20.87 13.87 7.95
CA TYR A 186 -20.58 14.18 9.37
C TYR A 186 -20.16 15.63 9.61
N GLY A 187 -19.76 16.36 8.57
CA GLY A 187 -19.30 17.75 8.69
C GLY A 187 -17.89 17.91 9.24
N ILE A 188 -17.12 16.84 9.21
CA ILE A 188 -15.72 16.81 9.61
C ILE A 188 -14.89 16.68 8.34
N ARG A 189 -14.07 17.70 8.06
CA ARG A 189 -13.15 17.67 6.94
C ARG A 189 -11.89 16.91 7.35
N LEU A 190 -11.58 15.86 6.60
CA LEU A 190 -10.35 15.10 6.75
C LEU A 190 -9.34 15.55 5.70
N ASN A 191 -8.05 15.52 6.05
CA ASN A 191 -7.00 15.75 5.07
C ASN A 191 -6.81 14.48 4.26
N ASP A 192 -7.01 14.55 2.95
CA ASP A 192 -6.88 13.38 2.09
C ASP A 192 -5.42 13.09 1.70
N ASP A 193 -4.43 13.92 2.04
CA ASP A 193 -3.02 13.71 1.71
C ASP A 193 -2.52 12.33 2.16
N LEU A 194 -2.12 11.51 1.19
CA LEU A 194 -1.69 10.13 1.42
C LEU A 194 -0.17 10.06 1.49
N ALA A 195 0.40 10.00 2.70
CA ALA A 195 1.83 9.79 2.86
C ALA A 195 2.22 8.41 2.31
N VAL A 196 3.21 8.33 1.42
CA VAL A 196 3.64 7.06 0.84
C VAL A 196 5.15 6.88 0.88
N LEU A 197 5.63 5.64 1.02
CA LEU A 197 7.06 5.37 0.91
C LEU A 197 7.56 5.74 -0.50
N ALA A 198 6.86 5.27 -1.54
CA ALA A 198 7.21 5.54 -2.93
C ALA A 198 6.00 6.00 -3.75
N ASP A 199 6.18 7.05 -4.53
CA ASP A 199 5.18 7.60 -5.46
C ASP A 199 5.76 7.84 -6.85
N PRO A 200 6.02 6.76 -7.62
CA PRO A 200 6.38 6.89 -9.02
C PRO A 200 5.21 7.40 -9.89
N GLY A 201 4.00 7.54 -9.34
CA GLY A 201 2.85 8.05 -10.10
C GLY A 201 2.64 9.56 -10.05
N CYS A 202 3.38 10.27 -9.20
CA CYS A 202 3.15 11.69 -8.89
C CYS A 202 1.71 11.97 -8.40
N CYS A 203 1.18 11.11 -7.52
CA CYS A 203 -0.20 11.15 -7.02
C CYS A 203 -0.36 11.70 -5.59
N SER A 204 0.74 11.91 -4.86
CA SER A 204 0.80 12.35 -3.48
C SER A 204 1.74 13.55 -3.30
N ALA A 205 1.36 14.42 -2.37
CA ALA A 205 2.14 15.58 -1.95
C ALA A 205 3.13 15.22 -0.83
N THR A 206 2.95 14.09 -0.15
CA THR A 206 3.84 13.63 0.93
C THR A 206 4.35 12.24 0.56
N TYR A 207 5.64 12.14 0.26
CA TYR A 207 6.22 10.91 -0.27
C TYR A 207 7.69 10.76 0.12
N GLY A 208 8.17 9.53 0.26
CA GLY A 208 9.59 9.27 0.57
C GLY A 208 10.50 9.37 -0.66
N THR A 209 10.06 8.84 -1.80
CA THR A 209 10.78 8.93 -3.08
C THR A 209 9.83 8.85 -4.29
N ARG A 210 10.27 9.39 -5.43
CA ARG A 210 9.63 9.20 -6.75
C ARG A 210 10.17 7.97 -7.50
N GLU A 211 11.24 7.36 -7.01
CA GLU A 211 11.85 6.22 -7.69
C GLU A 211 10.96 4.97 -7.67
N ASP A 212 10.94 4.26 -8.80
CA ASP A 212 10.29 2.96 -8.93
C ASP A 212 11.32 1.84 -8.75
N PHE A 213 11.28 1.18 -7.59
CA PHE A 213 12.14 0.05 -7.27
C PHE A 213 11.36 -1.04 -6.53
N LEU A 214 11.91 -2.25 -6.48
CA LEU A 214 11.27 -3.36 -5.77
C LEU A 214 11.38 -3.14 -4.25
N ILE A 215 10.28 -2.75 -3.63
CA ILE A 215 10.16 -2.68 -2.16
C ILE A 215 10.05 -4.12 -1.63
N PRO A 216 10.87 -4.57 -0.64
CA PRO A 216 10.88 -5.97 -0.21
C PRO A 216 9.53 -6.45 0.32
N SER A 217 8.75 -5.59 0.98
CA SER A 217 7.40 -5.91 1.44
C SER A 217 6.40 -6.21 0.32
N ALA A 218 6.75 -5.90 -0.94
CA ALA A 218 5.96 -6.28 -2.10
C ALA A 218 6.21 -7.73 -2.57
N CYS A 219 7.33 -8.33 -2.18
CA CYS A 219 7.65 -9.72 -2.55
C CYS A 219 6.69 -10.68 -1.86
N LEU A 220 6.55 -10.55 -0.54
CA LEU A 220 5.71 -11.46 0.24
C LEU A 220 4.32 -10.87 0.48
N ASN A 221 3.35 -11.72 0.80
CA ASN A 221 1.99 -11.30 1.11
C ASN A 221 1.88 -11.02 2.62
N SER A 222 0.98 -11.72 3.32
CA SER A 222 0.72 -11.53 4.75
C SER A 222 1.98 -11.72 5.62
N THR A 223 2.89 -12.62 5.24
CA THR A 223 4.14 -12.96 5.96
C THR A 223 5.20 -11.85 6.05
N VAL A 224 4.98 -10.68 5.45
CA VAL A 224 5.85 -9.49 5.65
C VAL A 224 5.05 -8.24 6.03
N SER A 225 3.79 -8.44 6.40
CA SER A 225 2.85 -7.33 6.61
C SER A 225 1.87 -7.59 7.75
N GLY A 226 2.35 -8.24 8.79
CA GLY A 226 1.66 -8.46 10.03
C GLY A 226 0.76 -9.69 10.03
N LEU A 227 0.91 -10.64 9.11
CA LEU A 227 0.05 -11.84 8.97
C LEU A 227 -1.44 -11.54 8.77
N VAL A 228 -1.79 -10.32 8.35
CA VAL A 228 -3.16 -9.93 8.06
C VAL A 228 -3.45 -10.17 6.57
N SER A 229 -4.68 -10.55 6.25
CA SER A 229 -5.13 -10.67 4.86
C SER A 229 -5.34 -9.30 4.20
N ARG A 230 -5.82 -9.30 2.95
CA ARG A 230 -6.53 -8.11 2.43
C ARG A 230 -7.82 -7.91 3.23
N THR A 231 -8.32 -6.68 3.24
CA THR A 231 -9.55 -6.37 3.95
C THR A 231 -10.78 -6.79 3.15
N VAL A 232 -11.84 -7.12 3.88
CA VAL A 232 -13.06 -7.76 3.40
C VAL A 232 -14.25 -6.90 3.82
N LEU A 233 -15.11 -6.61 2.87
CA LEU A 233 -16.40 -5.97 3.13
C LEU A 233 -17.50 -6.80 2.47
N ARG A 234 -18.32 -7.41 3.33
CA ARG A 234 -19.41 -8.33 2.99
C ARG A 234 -20.57 -8.12 3.93
N ASP A 235 -21.75 -7.86 3.38
CA ASP A 235 -22.94 -7.47 4.16
C ASP A 235 -23.45 -8.61 5.07
N ASP A 236 -23.12 -9.88 4.74
CA ASP A 236 -23.46 -11.04 5.57
C ASP A 236 -22.49 -11.26 6.74
N LEU A 237 -21.31 -10.62 6.73
CA LEU A 237 -20.26 -10.79 7.73
C LEU A 237 -20.00 -9.52 8.54
N ILE A 238 -20.28 -8.35 7.98
CA ILE A 238 -19.96 -7.03 8.55
C ILE A 238 -21.27 -6.31 8.89
N GLY A 239 -21.53 -6.12 10.18
CA GLY A 239 -22.66 -5.35 10.68
C GLY A 239 -22.45 -3.83 10.58
N PRO A 240 -23.51 -3.03 10.83
CA PRO A 240 -23.46 -1.57 10.67
C PRO A 240 -22.50 -0.85 11.63
N GLU A 241 -22.19 -1.45 12.78
CA GLU A 241 -21.27 -0.93 13.80
C GLU A 241 -19.91 -1.66 13.81
N ASP A 242 -19.73 -2.64 12.94
CA ASP A 242 -18.48 -3.39 12.80
C ASP A 242 -17.47 -2.60 11.97
N PHE A 243 -16.19 -2.86 12.20
CA PHE A 243 -15.15 -2.55 11.23
C PHE A 243 -15.25 -3.50 10.03
N HIS A 244 -14.68 -3.09 8.89
CA HIS A 244 -14.36 -4.00 7.81
C HIS A 244 -13.51 -5.16 8.34
N GLY A 245 -13.64 -6.34 7.72
CA GLY A 245 -13.02 -7.55 8.22
C GLY A 245 -11.65 -7.83 7.62
N ALA A 246 -10.87 -8.68 8.30
CA ALA A 246 -9.70 -9.34 7.75
C ALA A 246 -9.45 -10.67 8.48
N LYS A 247 -8.67 -11.57 7.86
CA LYS A 247 -8.17 -12.77 8.51
C LYS A 247 -6.78 -12.52 9.09
N TYR A 248 -6.51 -13.13 10.24
CA TYR A 248 -5.20 -13.21 10.85
C TYR A 248 -4.67 -14.64 10.73
N TYR A 249 -3.68 -14.84 9.86
CA TYR A 249 -3.07 -16.14 9.54
C TYR A 249 -2.08 -16.59 10.62
N ARG A 250 -2.58 -16.96 11.80
CA ARG A 250 -1.78 -17.43 12.95
C ARG A 250 -0.98 -18.69 12.61
N GLU A 251 -1.49 -19.51 11.69
CA GLU A 251 -0.86 -20.73 11.19
C GLU A 251 0.40 -20.50 10.33
N LEU A 252 0.65 -19.25 9.92
CA LEU A 252 1.85 -18.82 9.19
C LEU A 252 2.86 -18.11 10.10
N ALA A 253 2.71 -18.18 11.42
CA ALA A 253 3.60 -17.51 12.37
C ALA A 253 5.08 -17.94 12.25
N ASP A 254 5.34 -19.21 11.91
CA ASP A 254 6.71 -19.71 11.71
C ASP A 254 7.38 -19.11 10.46
N ASP A 255 6.58 -18.61 9.50
CA ASP A 255 7.04 -18.01 8.25
C ASP A 255 7.00 -16.46 8.29
N ASP A 256 6.73 -15.87 9.46
CA ASP A 256 6.52 -14.43 9.60
C ASP A 256 7.81 -13.62 9.67
N LEU A 257 8.01 -12.80 8.65
CA LEU A 257 9.15 -11.89 8.46
C LEU A 257 8.76 -10.43 8.69
N SER A 258 7.56 -10.14 9.21
CA SER A 258 7.05 -8.77 9.38
C SER A 258 7.90 -7.94 10.33
N ASN A 259 8.28 -8.49 11.49
CA ASN A 259 9.15 -7.79 12.44
C ASN A 259 10.61 -7.77 11.97
N GLU A 260 11.11 -8.83 11.31
CA GLU A 260 12.45 -8.85 10.72
C GLU A 260 12.61 -7.73 9.69
N TYR A 261 11.62 -7.57 8.80
CA TYR A 261 11.57 -6.50 7.81
C TYR A 261 11.72 -5.11 8.44
N VAL A 262 10.90 -4.83 9.46
CA VAL A 262 10.91 -3.54 10.16
C VAL A 262 12.26 -3.33 10.86
N ASP A 263 12.73 -4.31 11.62
CA ASP A 263 13.97 -4.23 12.38
C ASP A 263 15.19 -4.07 11.45
N ALA A 264 15.19 -4.71 10.28
CA ALA A 264 16.28 -4.60 9.30
C ALA A 264 16.40 -3.18 8.74
N ILE A 265 15.27 -2.52 8.46
CA ILE A 265 15.23 -1.15 7.94
C ILE A 265 15.58 -0.14 9.04
N GLU A 266 15.01 -0.31 10.24
CA GLU A 266 15.22 0.58 11.39
C GLU A 266 16.71 0.75 11.73
N ARG A 267 17.51 -0.31 11.59
CA ARG A 267 18.97 -0.27 11.81
C ARG A 267 19.70 0.78 10.96
N HIS A 268 19.13 1.19 9.83
CA HIS A 268 19.72 2.19 8.94
C HIS A 268 19.29 3.63 9.27
N PHE A 269 18.30 3.84 10.14
CA PHE A 269 17.77 5.19 10.40
C PHE A 269 18.84 6.19 10.85
N ALA A 270 19.78 5.77 11.70
CA ALA A 270 20.83 6.65 12.19
C ALA A 270 21.76 7.13 11.07
N SER A 271 22.05 6.28 10.08
CA SER A 271 22.93 6.64 8.96
C SER A 271 22.26 7.54 7.93
N VAL A 272 20.94 7.47 7.78
CA VAL A 272 20.20 8.16 6.70
C VAL A 272 19.59 9.48 7.15
N ARG A 273 19.46 9.70 8.47
CA ARG A 273 18.74 10.82 9.07
C ARG A 273 19.12 12.19 8.52
N GLU A 274 20.42 12.53 8.50
CA GLU A 274 20.85 13.88 8.12
C GLU A 274 20.59 14.14 6.62
N ALA A 275 20.80 13.14 5.76
CA ALA A 275 20.46 13.23 4.34
C ALA A 275 18.93 13.36 4.15
N ALA A 276 18.15 12.54 4.86
CA ALA A 276 16.70 12.56 4.79
C ALA A 276 16.10 13.91 5.25
N LYS A 277 16.66 14.54 6.29
CA LYS A 277 16.28 15.89 6.73
C LYS A 277 16.54 16.94 5.67
N ALA A 278 17.72 16.91 5.05
CA ALA A 278 18.07 17.85 3.98
C ALA A 278 17.11 17.68 2.79
N GLN A 279 16.87 16.44 2.36
CA GLN A 279 15.96 16.13 1.27
C GLN A 279 14.52 16.53 1.59
N ALA A 280 14.00 16.21 2.78
CA ALA A 280 12.66 16.63 3.19
C ALA A 280 12.53 18.16 3.22
N SER A 281 13.55 18.88 3.70
CA SER A 281 13.56 20.34 3.69
C SER A 281 13.58 20.91 2.27
N GLU A 282 14.27 20.28 1.32
CA GLU A 282 14.28 20.68 -0.08
C GLU A 282 12.90 20.49 -0.72
N LEU A 283 12.28 19.33 -0.50
CA LEU A 283 10.93 19.00 -0.99
C LEU A 283 9.87 19.98 -0.46
N LEU A 284 9.99 20.39 0.81
CA LEU A 284 9.05 21.33 1.45
C LEU A 284 9.20 22.77 0.95
N ASN A 285 10.39 23.17 0.48
CA ASN A 285 10.67 24.53 0.03
C ASN A 285 10.49 24.72 -1.49
N THR A 286 10.27 23.64 -2.22
CA THR A 286 10.20 23.65 -3.68
C THR A 286 8.74 23.70 -4.14
N ASP A 287 8.32 24.81 -4.75
CA ASP A 287 6.96 24.97 -5.32
C ASP A 287 6.68 24.06 -6.54
N THR A 288 7.69 23.35 -7.06
CA THR A 288 7.56 22.55 -8.29
C THR A 288 7.06 21.11 -8.06
N ASP A 289 6.97 20.65 -6.82
CA ASP A 289 6.59 19.26 -6.50
C ASP A 289 5.07 19.06 -6.34
N VAL A 290 4.34 19.49 -7.38
CA VAL A 290 2.88 19.46 -7.42
C VAL A 290 2.39 18.06 -7.75
N VAL A 291 1.28 17.62 -7.13
CA VAL A 291 0.57 16.39 -7.52
C VAL A 291 0.10 16.53 -8.97
N THR A 292 0.77 15.83 -9.90
CA THR A 292 0.53 15.97 -11.34
C THR A 292 -0.31 14.85 -11.94
N TRP A 293 -0.44 13.72 -11.25
CA TRP A 293 -1.05 12.49 -11.76
C TRP A 293 -0.39 11.98 -13.05
N GLN A 294 0.91 12.25 -13.23
CA GLN A 294 1.65 11.87 -14.44
C GLN A 294 1.55 10.36 -14.72
N GLY A 295 1.67 9.54 -13.68
CA GLY A 295 1.57 8.09 -13.82
C GLY A 295 0.24 7.63 -14.41
N GLU A 296 -0.89 8.29 -14.11
CA GLU A 296 -2.15 7.96 -14.77
C GLU A 296 -2.14 8.34 -16.26
N ARG A 297 -1.51 9.46 -16.62
CA ARG A 297 -1.40 9.89 -18.02
C ARG A 297 -0.61 8.88 -18.84
N ASP A 298 0.53 8.42 -18.33
CA ASP A 298 1.36 7.42 -18.98
C ASP A 298 0.59 6.13 -19.26
N ILE A 299 -0.19 5.67 -18.27
CA ILE A 299 -1.00 4.45 -18.44
C ILE A 299 -2.09 4.63 -19.49
N ARG A 300 -2.69 5.82 -19.60
CA ARG A 300 -3.66 6.11 -20.67
C ARG A 300 -3.00 6.17 -22.05
N ASN A 301 -1.77 6.67 -22.14
CA ASN A 301 -1.00 6.66 -23.39
C ASN A 301 -0.72 5.21 -23.83
N ILE A 302 -0.26 4.36 -22.90
CA ILE A 302 -0.06 2.93 -23.16
C ILE A 302 -1.36 2.25 -23.62
N GLN A 303 -2.51 2.58 -23.00
CA GLN A 303 -3.79 2.04 -23.47
C GLN A 303 -4.11 2.42 -24.92
N SER A 304 -3.84 3.67 -25.29
CA SER A 304 -4.06 4.16 -26.66
C SER A 304 -3.14 3.46 -27.66
N ASP A 305 -1.84 3.44 -27.37
CA ASP A 305 -0.81 2.91 -28.28
C ASP A 305 -0.98 1.40 -28.53
N TYR A 306 -1.32 0.66 -27.48
CA TYR A 306 -1.49 -0.79 -27.53
C TYR A 306 -2.96 -1.24 -27.67
N ARG A 307 -3.90 -0.31 -27.85
CA ARG A 307 -5.36 -0.56 -28.00
C ARG A 307 -5.96 -1.41 -26.87
N ILE A 308 -5.57 -1.12 -25.64
CA ILE A 308 -6.01 -1.85 -24.45
C ILE A 308 -7.28 -1.20 -23.90
N GLY A 309 -8.41 -1.89 -24.00
CA GLY A 309 -9.72 -1.37 -23.56
C GLY A 309 -9.87 -1.17 -22.04
N ASP A 310 -9.15 -1.95 -21.22
CA ASP A 310 -9.21 -1.86 -19.75
C ASP A 310 -7.87 -1.42 -19.14
N ILE A 311 -7.90 -0.28 -18.45
CA ILE A 311 -6.75 0.32 -17.76
C ILE A 311 -6.16 -0.60 -16.69
N ASN A 312 -6.92 -1.59 -16.21
CA ASN A 312 -6.46 -2.54 -15.21
C ASN A 312 -5.56 -3.65 -15.78
N LEU A 313 -5.48 -3.78 -17.11
CA LEU A 313 -4.55 -4.70 -17.77
C LEU A 313 -3.12 -4.14 -17.86
N VAL A 314 -2.95 -2.84 -17.63
CA VAL A 314 -1.63 -2.21 -17.51
C VAL A 314 -1.25 -2.09 -16.03
N LYS A 315 -0.12 -2.69 -15.66
CA LYS A 315 0.37 -2.81 -14.28
C LYS A 315 1.69 -2.03 -14.13
N PRO A 316 1.63 -0.77 -13.69
CA PRO A 316 2.82 0.06 -13.56
C PRO A 316 3.62 -0.27 -12.31
N GLY A 317 4.94 -0.23 -12.43
CA GLY A 317 5.87 -0.39 -11.33
C GLY A 317 6.64 -1.70 -11.38
N VAL A 318 7.86 -1.70 -10.84
CA VAL A 318 8.71 -2.91 -10.72
C VAL A 318 7.99 -4.03 -9.97
N GLY A 319 7.37 -3.71 -8.83
CA GLY A 319 6.64 -4.68 -8.01
C GLY A 319 5.41 -5.28 -8.70
N GLU A 320 4.60 -4.46 -9.36
CA GLU A 320 3.41 -4.93 -10.07
C GLU A 320 3.77 -5.71 -11.34
N THR A 321 4.79 -5.28 -12.08
CA THR A 321 5.31 -6.01 -13.25
C THR A 321 5.86 -7.38 -12.85
N THR A 322 6.61 -7.46 -11.76
CA THR A 322 7.08 -8.73 -11.19
C THR A 322 5.90 -9.65 -10.85
N ARG A 323 4.81 -9.12 -10.27
CA ARG A 323 3.59 -9.91 -9.99
C ARG A 323 2.88 -10.38 -11.27
N VAL A 324 2.88 -9.59 -12.33
CA VAL A 324 2.35 -10.02 -13.64
C VAL A 324 3.14 -11.22 -14.16
N LEU A 325 4.48 -11.14 -14.12
CA LEU A 325 5.36 -12.22 -14.55
C LEU A 325 5.24 -13.47 -13.67
N LEU A 326 4.99 -13.34 -12.37
CA LEU A 326 4.90 -14.50 -11.48
C LEU A 326 3.50 -15.13 -11.42
N ARG A 327 2.43 -14.33 -11.56
CA ARG A 327 1.06 -14.75 -11.16
C ARG A 327 -0.02 -14.48 -12.20
N ARG A 328 0.30 -14.00 -13.40
CA ARG A 328 -0.68 -13.68 -14.47
C ARG A 328 -0.22 -14.25 -15.82
N VAL A 329 -1.02 -13.98 -16.86
CA VAL A 329 -0.66 -14.23 -18.27
C VAL A 329 -0.08 -12.93 -18.85
N PRO A 330 1.26 -12.74 -18.81
CA PRO A 330 1.90 -11.57 -19.39
C PRO A 330 1.76 -11.54 -20.91
N TRP A 331 1.54 -10.35 -21.47
CA TRP A 331 1.59 -10.10 -22.92
C TRP A 331 2.90 -9.44 -23.33
N ARG A 332 3.25 -8.31 -22.70
CA ARG A 332 4.47 -7.54 -22.97
C ARG A 332 4.93 -6.81 -21.70
N ILE A 333 6.22 -6.54 -21.61
CA ILE A 333 6.79 -5.65 -20.60
C ILE A 333 7.31 -4.39 -21.28
N LEU A 334 6.87 -3.22 -20.82
CA LEU A 334 7.43 -1.94 -21.22
C LEU A 334 8.44 -1.49 -20.17
N VAL A 335 9.58 -0.96 -20.59
CA VAL A 335 10.65 -0.47 -19.70
C VAL A 335 11.05 0.96 -20.07
N ASP A 336 11.47 1.75 -19.08
CA ASP A 336 12.01 3.09 -19.31
C ASP A 336 13.34 3.04 -20.08
N ASP A 337 14.27 2.22 -19.58
CA ASP A 337 15.61 1.98 -20.11
C ASP A 337 16.01 0.54 -19.79
N ARG A 338 16.42 -0.25 -20.79
CA ARG A 338 16.88 -1.64 -20.57
C ARG A 338 18.11 -1.74 -19.68
N ASN A 339 18.87 -0.65 -19.51
CA ASN A 339 20.05 -0.60 -18.64
C ASN A 339 19.72 -0.19 -17.20
N ASN A 340 18.45 0.10 -16.89
CA ASN A 340 18.04 0.45 -15.54
C ASN A 340 18.33 -0.72 -14.58
N PRO A 341 19.19 -0.53 -13.55
CA PRO A 341 19.60 -1.60 -12.66
C PRO A 341 18.44 -2.15 -11.81
N ASN A 342 17.39 -1.34 -11.57
CA ASN A 342 16.19 -1.80 -10.85
C ASN A 342 15.39 -2.84 -11.63
N LEU A 343 15.62 -2.97 -12.94
CA LEU A 343 14.92 -3.91 -13.82
C LEU A 343 15.57 -5.28 -13.94
N ALA A 344 16.77 -5.49 -13.40
CA ALA A 344 17.47 -6.77 -13.55
C ALA A 344 16.61 -8.00 -13.18
N PRO A 345 15.83 -8.02 -12.06
CA PRO A 345 14.94 -9.12 -11.75
C PRO A 345 13.78 -9.27 -12.76
N VAL A 346 13.23 -8.15 -13.26
CA VAL A 346 12.12 -8.13 -14.22
C VAL A 346 12.57 -8.67 -15.58
N LEU A 347 13.74 -8.25 -16.06
CA LEU A 347 14.29 -8.69 -17.33
C LEU A 347 14.61 -10.19 -17.33
N LEU A 348 15.15 -10.70 -16.22
CA LEU A 348 15.39 -12.14 -16.04
C LEU A 348 14.09 -12.94 -16.13
N LEU A 349 13.06 -12.54 -15.35
CA LEU A 349 11.75 -13.21 -15.34
C LEU A 349 11.05 -13.12 -16.70
N ALA A 350 11.18 -12.00 -17.42
CA ALA A 350 10.62 -11.85 -18.75
C ALA A 350 11.30 -12.80 -19.75
N ALA A 351 12.63 -12.91 -19.71
CA ALA A 351 13.39 -13.84 -20.55
C ALA A 351 13.00 -15.30 -20.30
N ASP A 352 12.94 -15.72 -19.03
CA ASP A 352 12.55 -17.09 -18.64
C ASP A 352 11.14 -17.45 -19.10
N ARG A 353 10.22 -16.48 -19.13
CA ARG A 353 8.84 -16.67 -19.58
C ARG A 353 8.63 -16.42 -21.07
N GLY A 354 9.66 -16.04 -21.82
CA GLY A 354 9.55 -15.70 -23.23
C GLY A 354 8.65 -14.50 -23.51
N VAL A 355 8.54 -13.56 -22.56
CA VAL A 355 7.72 -12.34 -22.69
C VAL A 355 8.55 -11.25 -23.37
N PRO A 356 8.06 -10.63 -24.45
CA PRO A 356 8.78 -9.55 -25.10
C PRO A 356 8.91 -8.33 -24.18
N VAL A 357 10.10 -7.74 -24.17
CA VAL A 357 10.43 -6.49 -23.48
C VAL A 357 10.65 -5.40 -24.51
N GLU A 358 9.97 -4.27 -24.38
CA GLU A 358 10.04 -3.12 -25.30
C GLU A 358 10.41 -1.87 -24.50
N GLU A 359 11.33 -1.04 -25.03
CA GLU A 359 11.58 0.28 -24.45
C GLU A 359 10.43 1.23 -24.81
N TYR A 360 9.90 1.91 -23.81
CA TYR A 360 8.86 2.93 -23.95
C TYR A 360 9.39 4.23 -23.32
N PRO A 361 9.98 5.12 -24.14
CA PRO A 361 10.58 6.36 -23.64
C PRO A 361 9.59 7.22 -22.84
N ASP A 362 10.13 8.05 -21.94
CA ASP A 362 9.37 9.01 -21.11
C ASP A 362 8.37 8.36 -20.13
N LEU A 363 8.54 7.08 -19.82
CA LEU A 363 7.75 6.41 -18.80
C LEU A 363 8.16 6.92 -17.40
N THR A 364 7.19 7.34 -16.60
CA THR A 364 7.43 7.75 -15.20
C THR A 364 7.79 6.56 -14.31
N TYR A 365 7.37 5.36 -14.71
CA TYR A 365 7.70 4.09 -14.06
C TYR A 365 8.95 3.48 -14.68
N SER A 366 9.70 2.70 -13.92
CA SER A 366 10.81 1.94 -14.50
C SER A 366 10.32 0.82 -15.42
N CYS A 367 9.15 0.24 -15.12
CA CYS A 367 8.50 -0.67 -16.05
C CYS A 367 6.98 -0.76 -15.87
N CYS A 368 6.31 -1.27 -16.91
CA CYS A 368 4.90 -1.63 -16.90
C CYS A 368 4.72 -3.05 -17.45
N GLY A 369 4.07 -3.91 -16.66
CA GLY A 369 3.61 -5.22 -17.12
C GLY A 369 2.24 -5.12 -17.78
N ILE A 370 2.09 -5.64 -18.98
CA ILE A 370 0.80 -5.70 -19.68
C ILE A 370 0.26 -7.12 -19.63
N ILE A 371 -0.98 -7.27 -19.17
CA ILE A 371 -1.69 -8.55 -19.10
C ILE A 371 -2.43 -8.79 -20.43
N LYS A 372 -2.42 -10.03 -20.91
CA LYS A 372 -3.15 -10.42 -22.13
C LYS A 372 -4.67 -10.21 -21.95
N PRO A 373 -5.36 -9.48 -22.84
CA PRO A 373 -6.82 -9.39 -22.82
C PRO A 373 -7.48 -10.77 -23.00
N LEU A 374 -8.57 -11.04 -22.28
CA LEU A 374 -9.31 -12.31 -22.37
C LEU A 374 -10.27 -12.39 -23.58
N ARG A 375 -10.47 -11.28 -24.31
CA ARG A 375 -11.25 -11.21 -25.54
C ARG A 375 -10.58 -10.25 -26.53
N GLU A 376 -10.23 -10.74 -27.71
CA GLU A 376 -9.99 -9.96 -28.92
C GLU A 376 -11.17 -10.25 -29.84
N ASP A 377 -11.90 -9.20 -30.24
CA ASP A 377 -12.52 -9.17 -31.56
C ASP A 377 -11.54 -8.46 -32.50
#